data_AF-A0A431QBT4-F1
#
_entry.id   AF-A0A431QBT4-F1
#
_cell.length_a   1.000
_cell.length_b   1.000
_cell.length_c   1.000
_cell.angle_alpha   90.00
_cell.angle_beta   90.00
_cell.angle_gamma   90.00
#
_symmetry.space_group_name_H-M   'P 1'
#
loop_
_entity.id
_entity.type
_entity.pdbx_description
1 polymer ?
#
loop_
_entity_poly.entity_id
_entity_poly.type
_entity_poly.pdbx_seq_one_letter_code
_entity_poly.pdbx_strand_id
1 'polypeptide(L)'
;MCARSGATSRRRWQSSTRPRSPAWSGWPNWASTPEGRPASIEPAIGQTVFIALAWLFAAAVAVHNLEEAFLLPAWSERAGRWHSPVGAREFRFAVLVLTAFAVGAALLAAARGRESLGAYVLSGYALAMLLNVVFPHLLATIAMRRYMPGTATAVAFNLPVTVALLHQAFGEGYISPTRFALAAPAVVLAIMLSIPVLFYLGRKLWPDTRKTSRRIPS
;
A
#
# COMPACT_ATOMS: atom_id res chain seq x y z
N MET A 1 -31.41 85.88 42.80
CA MET A 1 -31.22 84.63 43.57
C MET A 1 -29.79 84.14 43.37
N CYS A 2 -29.07 83.96 44.49
CA CYS A 2 -27.99 83.00 44.79
C CYS A 2 -27.01 82.54 43.70
N ALA A 3 -25.71 82.31 43.92
CA ALA A 3 -24.72 82.52 44.97
C ALA A 3 -23.40 82.01 44.34
N ARG A 4 -22.32 82.81 44.32
CA ARG A 4 -21.05 82.62 45.03
C ARG A 4 -20.35 81.24 44.98
N SER A 5 -19.01 81.36 44.89
CA SER A 5 -17.97 80.49 45.46
C SER A 5 -17.45 79.36 44.56
N GLY A 6 -16.15 79.12 44.41
CA GLY A 6 -14.98 79.68 45.09
C GLY A 6 -13.71 78.90 44.71
N ALA A 7 -12.60 79.64 44.76
CA ALA A 7 -11.18 79.28 44.91
C ALA A 7 -10.73 77.80 44.96
N THR A 8 -9.59 77.52 44.31
CA THR A 8 -8.29 77.14 44.95
C THR A 8 -7.28 76.76 43.84
N SER A 9 -6.17 77.49 43.65
CA SER A 9 -4.88 77.33 44.35
C SER A 9 -4.31 75.91 44.32
N ARG A 10 -3.25 75.66 43.51
CA ARG A 10 -1.94 75.23 44.01
C ARG A 10 -0.86 75.21 42.91
N ARG A 11 0.31 75.68 43.33
CA ARG A 11 1.59 75.73 42.64
C ARG A 11 2.28 74.35 42.66
N ARG A 12 3.33 74.24 41.84
CA ARG A 12 4.72 73.84 42.23
C ARG A 12 5.24 72.48 41.74
N TRP A 13 6.01 72.58 40.64
CA TRP A 13 7.42 72.19 40.45
C TRP A 13 7.89 70.71 40.47
N GLN A 14 8.88 70.49 39.59
CA GLN A 14 10.07 69.62 39.68
C GLN A 14 9.89 68.11 39.42
N SER A 15 10.23 67.63 38.22
CA SER A 15 11.57 67.19 37.78
C SER A 15 12.06 65.91 38.46
N SER A 16 12.14 64.80 37.72
CA SER A 16 13.33 63.96 37.77
C SER A 16 13.44 63.08 36.51
N THR A 17 14.61 63.23 35.91
CA THR A 17 15.28 62.34 34.96
C THR A 17 15.39 60.91 35.47
N ARG A 18 15.20 59.92 34.58
CA ARG A 18 15.85 58.58 34.65
C ARG A 18 15.76 57.88 33.27
N PRO A 19 16.65 56.92 32.97
CA PRO A 19 17.52 56.98 31.80
C PRO A 19 16.99 56.15 30.61
N ARG A 20 17.46 56.50 29.41
CA ARG A 20 17.36 55.64 28.23
C ARG A 20 18.04 54.30 28.52
N SER A 21 17.26 53.23 28.52
CA SER A 21 17.76 51.86 28.47
C SER A 21 18.59 51.67 27.19
N PRO A 22 19.75 50.99 27.24
CA PRO A 22 20.51 50.67 26.04
C PRO A 22 19.71 49.69 25.19
N ALA A 23 19.58 49.99 23.90
CA ALA A 23 19.10 49.06 22.90
C ALA A 23 20.05 47.86 22.86
N TRP A 24 19.66 46.77 23.52
CA TRP A 24 20.26 45.46 23.31
C TRP A 24 19.75 44.91 21.99
N SER A 25 20.49 45.25 20.94
CA SER A 25 20.50 44.56 19.66
C SER A 25 21.10 43.16 19.85
N GLY A 26 20.39 42.12 19.40
CA GLY A 26 21.01 40.85 19.04
C GLY A 26 20.62 39.66 19.89
N TRP A 27 19.37 39.20 19.75
CA TRP A 27 19.08 37.77 19.79
C TRP A 27 18.38 37.42 18.47
N PRO A 28 18.89 36.46 17.68
CA PRO A 28 18.16 35.98 16.52
C PRO A 28 16.85 35.35 17.01
N ASN A 29 15.75 35.95 16.57
CA ASN A 29 14.39 35.49 16.82
C ASN A 29 14.18 34.24 15.96
N TRP A 30 14.57 33.06 16.47
CA TRP A 30 14.40 31.76 15.80
C TRP A 30 12.93 31.35 15.61
N ALA A 31 11.99 32.21 16.03
CA ALA A 31 10.56 32.06 15.83
C ALA A 31 10.04 32.83 14.59
N SER A 32 10.89 33.11 13.60
CA SER A 32 10.41 33.34 12.23
C SER A 32 10.11 31.99 11.57
N THR A 33 8.81 31.72 11.42
CA THR A 33 8.18 30.84 10.41
C THR A 33 9.13 30.03 9.53
N PRO A 34 9.02 28.70 9.42
CA PRO A 34 9.82 27.94 8.46
C PRO A 34 9.52 28.45 7.05
N GLU A 35 10.50 29.21 6.57
CA GLU A 35 10.61 29.76 5.24
C GLU A 35 10.58 28.62 4.22
N GLY A 36 9.85 28.86 3.14
CA GLY A 36 9.38 27.91 2.13
C GLY A 36 10.28 26.72 1.85
N ARG A 37 9.78 25.53 2.18
CA ARG A 37 10.16 24.32 1.45
C ARG A 37 9.80 24.57 -0.02
N PRO A 38 10.71 24.38 -1.00
CA PRO A 38 10.39 24.61 -2.41
C PRO A 38 9.18 23.76 -2.80
N ALA A 39 8.16 24.37 -3.40
CA ALA A 39 6.90 23.73 -3.76
C ALA A 39 7.05 22.47 -4.65
N SER A 40 8.23 22.26 -5.24
CA SER A 40 8.56 21.11 -6.08
C SER A 40 9.04 19.86 -5.32
N ILE A 41 9.44 19.96 -4.04
CA ILE A 41 10.09 18.83 -3.34
C ILE A 41 9.07 17.83 -2.78
N GLU A 42 7.97 18.29 -2.19
CA GLU A 42 6.96 17.41 -1.60
C GLU A 42 6.34 16.42 -2.60
N PRO A 43 5.88 16.83 -3.80
CA PRO A 43 5.36 15.88 -4.78
C PRO A 43 6.41 14.89 -5.29
N ALA A 44 7.69 15.28 -5.34
CA ALA A 44 8.78 14.42 -5.78
C ALA A 44 9.11 13.31 -4.76
N ILE A 45 9.05 13.63 -3.46
CA ILE A 45 9.22 12.64 -2.37
C ILE A 45 8.06 11.66 -2.39
N GLY A 46 6.82 12.15 -2.46
CA GLY A 46 5.63 11.30 -2.49
C GLY A 46 5.66 10.32 -3.67
N GLN A 47 6.12 10.77 -4.85
CA GLN A 47 6.34 9.90 -6.00
C GLN A 47 7.43 8.86 -5.80
N THR A 48 8.57 9.24 -5.23
CA THR A 48 9.67 8.31 -4.98
C THR A 48 9.26 7.21 -4.00
N VAL A 49 8.58 7.57 -2.91
CA VAL A 49 8.08 6.62 -1.91
C VAL A 49 7.05 5.68 -2.50
N PHE A 50 6.09 6.19 -3.29
CA PHE A 50 5.09 5.34 -3.94
C PHE A 50 5.75 4.32 -4.89
N ILE A 51 6.72 4.76 -5.70
CA ILE A 51 7.43 3.86 -6.63
C ILE A 51 8.24 2.81 -5.86
N ALA A 52 8.90 3.18 -4.77
CA ALA A 52 9.59 2.23 -3.90
C ALA A 52 8.63 1.18 -3.32
N LEU A 53 7.46 1.61 -2.85
CA LEU A 53 6.41 0.71 -2.35
C LEU A 53 5.83 -0.17 -3.46
N ALA A 54 5.72 0.33 -4.69
CA ALA A 54 5.28 -0.45 -5.84
C ALA A 54 6.23 -1.63 -6.14
N TRP A 55 7.54 -1.36 -6.12
CA TRP A 55 8.55 -2.40 -6.29
C TRP A 55 8.61 -3.36 -5.11
N LEU A 56 8.50 -2.84 -3.88
CA LEU A 56 8.43 -3.66 -2.67
C LEU A 56 7.19 -4.57 -2.69
N PHE A 57 6.06 -4.07 -3.18
CA PHE A 57 4.85 -4.86 -3.39
C PHE A 57 5.08 -6.00 -4.39
N ALA A 58 5.66 -5.71 -5.56
CA ALA A 58 5.97 -6.74 -6.54
C ALA A 58 6.93 -7.82 -5.97
N ALA A 59 7.91 -7.41 -5.16
CA ALA A 59 8.80 -8.33 -4.46
C ALA A 59 8.07 -9.17 -3.40
N ALA A 60 7.18 -8.57 -2.60
CA ALA A 60 6.37 -9.27 -1.61
C ALA A 60 5.45 -10.33 -2.26
N VAL A 61 4.79 -9.96 -3.36
CA VAL A 61 3.99 -10.90 -4.16
C VAL A 61 4.86 -12.04 -4.70
N ALA A 62 6.06 -11.74 -5.20
CA ALA A 62 6.97 -12.78 -5.71
C ALA A 62 7.40 -13.76 -4.61
N VAL A 63 7.77 -13.26 -3.43
CA VAL A 63 8.15 -14.09 -2.27
C VAL A 63 6.97 -14.96 -1.81
N HIS A 64 5.78 -14.39 -1.76
CA HIS A 64 4.56 -15.10 -1.40
C HIS A 64 4.23 -16.22 -2.39
N ASN A 65 4.19 -15.88 -3.69
CA ASN A 65 3.93 -16.83 -4.77
C ASN A 65 4.99 -17.93 -4.82
N LEU A 66 6.24 -17.63 -4.46
CA LEU A 66 7.32 -18.60 -4.38
C LEU A 66 7.08 -19.60 -3.25
N GLU A 67 6.68 -19.12 -2.06
CA GLU A 67 6.32 -20.00 -0.94
C GLU A 67 5.20 -20.98 -1.33
N GLU A 68 4.12 -20.46 -1.93
CA GLU A 68 3.02 -21.29 -2.40
C GLU A 68 3.46 -22.27 -3.50
N ALA A 69 4.29 -21.85 -4.44
CA ALA A 69 4.77 -22.69 -5.55
C ALA A 69 5.48 -23.96 -5.09
N PHE A 70 6.11 -23.91 -3.90
CA PHE A 70 6.78 -25.04 -3.28
C PHE A 70 5.85 -25.87 -2.38
N LEU A 71 5.01 -25.22 -1.57
CA LEU A 71 4.30 -25.89 -0.48
C LEU A 71 2.83 -26.19 -0.79
N LEU A 72 2.15 -25.32 -1.56
CA LEU A 72 0.70 -25.38 -1.76
C LEU A 72 0.24 -26.63 -2.52
N PRO A 73 0.91 -27.09 -3.60
CA PRO A 73 0.48 -28.30 -4.31
C PRO A 73 0.44 -29.53 -3.40
N ALA A 74 1.49 -29.77 -2.61
CA ALA A 74 1.56 -30.91 -1.69
C ALA A 74 0.59 -30.78 -0.49
N TRP A 75 0.31 -29.55 -0.06
CA TRP A 75 -0.68 -29.27 0.97
C TRP A 75 -2.11 -29.52 0.45
N SER A 76 -2.40 -29.14 -0.81
CA SER A 76 -3.72 -29.26 -1.43
C SER A 76 -4.21 -30.71 -1.50
N GLU A 77 -3.30 -31.67 -1.70
CA GLU A 77 -3.62 -33.11 -1.69
C GLU A 77 -4.14 -33.60 -0.33
N ARG A 78 -3.78 -32.90 0.76
CA ARG A 78 -4.12 -33.26 2.15
C ARG A 78 -5.22 -32.37 2.74
N ALA A 79 -5.66 -31.35 2.01
CA ALA A 79 -6.65 -30.37 2.45
C ALA A 79 -8.09 -30.94 2.49
N GLY A 80 -8.31 -32.14 1.94
CA GLY A 80 -9.59 -32.84 2.02
C GLY A 80 -10.72 -32.08 1.32
N ARG A 81 -11.87 -31.91 1.99
CA ARG A 81 -13.09 -31.29 1.42
C ARG A 81 -13.00 -29.77 1.22
N TRP A 82 -11.95 -29.10 1.69
CA TRP A 82 -11.84 -27.64 1.64
C TRP A 82 -11.22 -27.12 0.34
N HIS A 83 -10.48 -27.95 -0.39
CA HIS A 83 -9.82 -27.52 -1.61
C HIS A 83 -9.62 -28.70 -2.58
N SER A 84 -9.84 -28.45 -3.88
CA SER A 84 -9.53 -29.46 -4.89
C SER A 84 -8.01 -29.56 -5.05
N PRO A 85 -7.43 -30.77 -5.15
CA PRO A 85 -6.00 -30.92 -5.40
C PRO A 85 -5.60 -30.15 -6.66
N VAL A 86 -4.56 -29.32 -6.55
CA VAL A 86 -4.05 -28.53 -7.66
C VAL A 86 -2.74 -29.16 -8.14
N GLY A 87 -2.61 -29.39 -9.44
CA GLY A 87 -1.37 -29.89 -9.99
C GLY A 87 -0.26 -28.84 -9.87
N ALA A 88 0.93 -29.31 -9.48
CA ALA A 88 2.05 -28.42 -9.20
C ALA A 88 2.49 -27.59 -10.41
N ARG A 89 2.32 -28.10 -11.64
CA ARG A 89 2.76 -27.42 -12.86
C ARG A 89 1.84 -26.27 -13.23
N GLU A 90 0.54 -26.51 -13.29
CA GLU A 90 -0.43 -25.45 -13.59
C GLU A 90 -0.45 -24.38 -12.51
N PHE A 91 -0.24 -24.76 -11.24
CA PHE A 91 -0.13 -23.81 -10.14
C PHE A 91 1.10 -22.90 -10.31
N ARG A 92 2.28 -23.50 -10.52
CA ARG A 92 3.54 -22.76 -10.75
C ARG A 92 3.45 -21.82 -11.95
N PHE A 93 2.80 -22.26 -13.03
CA PHE A 93 2.55 -21.42 -14.19
C PHE A 93 1.68 -20.20 -13.83
N ALA A 94 0.56 -20.42 -13.13
CA ALA A 94 -0.34 -19.34 -12.76
C ALA A 94 0.33 -18.30 -11.85
N VAL A 95 1.02 -18.75 -10.80
CA VAL A 95 1.70 -17.83 -9.88
C VAL A 95 2.85 -17.08 -10.55
N LEU A 96 3.55 -17.70 -11.52
CA LEU A 96 4.55 -17.01 -12.33
C LEU A 96 3.94 -15.88 -13.16
N VAL A 97 2.81 -16.15 -13.84
CA VAL A 97 2.10 -15.14 -14.64
C VAL A 97 1.57 -14.01 -13.77
N LEU A 98 1.02 -14.32 -12.59
CA LEU A 98 0.54 -13.32 -11.64
C LEU A 98 1.68 -12.46 -11.07
N THR A 99 2.84 -13.06 -10.78
CA THR A 99 4.05 -12.31 -10.40
C THR A 99 4.49 -11.37 -11.52
N ALA A 100 4.52 -11.84 -12.77
CA ALA A 100 4.86 -11.00 -13.92
C ALA A 100 3.85 -9.85 -14.10
N PHE A 101 2.57 -10.10 -13.84
CA PHE A 101 1.54 -9.07 -13.85
C PHE A 101 1.76 -8.00 -12.77
N ALA A 102 2.16 -8.39 -11.55
CA ALA A 102 2.51 -7.44 -10.49
C ALA A 102 3.69 -6.55 -10.88
N VAL A 103 4.75 -7.15 -11.45
CA VAL A 103 5.92 -6.42 -11.98
C VAL A 103 5.52 -5.47 -13.11
N GLY A 104 4.68 -5.93 -14.05
CA GLY A 104 4.17 -5.11 -15.14
C GLY A 104 3.35 -3.91 -14.65
N ALA A 105 2.50 -4.11 -13.64
CA ALA A 105 1.75 -3.02 -13.02
C ALA A 105 2.66 -2.01 -12.33
N ALA A 106 3.68 -2.48 -11.59
CA ALA A 106 4.67 -1.61 -10.95
C ALA A 106 5.48 -0.81 -11.96
N LEU A 107 5.94 -1.45 -13.05
CA LEU A 107 6.62 -0.79 -14.18
C LEU A 107 5.74 0.30 -14.81
N LEU A 108 4.47 -0.02 -15.09
CA LEU A 108 3.56 0.93 -15.71
C LEU A 108 3.26 2.11 -14.79
N ALA A 109 3.10 1.86 -13.49
CA ALA A 109 2.90 2.89 -12.48
C ALA A 109 4.13 3.80 -12.36
N ALA A 110 5.34 3.23 -12.37
CA ALA A 110 6.59 4.00 -12.31
C ALA A 110 6.80 4.85 -13.59
N ALA A 111 6.45 4.32 -14.75
CA ALA A 111 6.63 5.00 -16.03
C ALA A 111 5.58 6.10 -16.31
N ARG A 112 4.34 5.93 -15.82
CA ARG A 112 3.21 6.84 -16.12
C ARG A 112 2.79 7.70 -14.93
N GLY A 113 3.22 7.36 -13.72
CA GLY A 113 3.00 8.15 -12.52
C GLY A 113 1.55 8.17 -12.03
N ARG A 114 1.17 9.29 -11.43
CA ARG A 114 -0.10 9.52 -10.73
C ARG A 114 -1.30 9.42 -11.68
N GLU A 115 -2.43 8.96 -11.15
CA GLU A 115 -3.69 8.79 -11.90
C GLU A 115 -3.57 7.90 -13.16
N SER A 116 -2.48 7.16 -13.31
CA SER A 116 -2.25 6.30 -14.47
C SER A 116 -2.97 4.97 -14.32
N LEU A 117 -3.21 4.29 -15.44
CA LEU A 117 -3.72 2.92 -15.46
C LEU A 117 -2.85 1.99 -14.59
N GLY A 118 -1.52 2.15 -14.64
CA GLY A 118 -0.59 1.37 -13.83
C GLY A 118 -0.79 1.57 -12.34
N ALA A 119 -0.98 2.82 -11.88
CA ALA A 119 -1.26 3.10 -10.47
C ALA A 119 -2.57 2.44 -10.02
N TYR A 120 -3.65 2.54 -10.80
CA TYR A 120 -4.93 1.90 -10.46
C TYR A 120 -4.85 0.37 -10.47
N VAL A 121 -4.20 -0.22 -11.47
CA VAL A 121 -4.04 -1.69 -11.55
C VAL A 121 -3.19 -2.19 -10.39
N LEU A 122 -2.08 -1.52 -10.09
CA LEU A 122 -1.19 -1.88 -8.98
C LEU A 122 -1.91 -1.79 -7.64
N SER A 123 -2.61 -0.68 -7.36
CA SER A 123 -3.36 -0.52 -6.12
C SER A 123 -4.55 -1.48 -6.03
N GLY A 124 -5.22 -1.78 -7.15
CA GLY A 124 -6.27 -2.80 -7.19
C GLY A 124 -5.72 -4.21 -6.91
N TYR A 125 -4.53 -4.53 -7.43
CA TYR A 125 -3.82 -5.77 -7.10
C TYR A 125 -3.41 -5.76 -5.61
N ALA A 126 -2.92 -4.65 -5.07
CA ALA A 126 -2.62 -4.55 -3.64
C ALA A 126 -3.86 -4.86 -2.77
N LEU A 127 -5.03 -4.37 -3.16
CA LEU A 127 -6.29 -4.73 -2.51
C LEU A 127 -6.61 -6.23 -2.65
N ALA A 128 -6.43 -6.81 -3.84
CA ALA A 128 -6.61 -8.24 -4.06
C ALA A 128 -5.70 -9.08 -3.14
N MET A 129 -4.44 -8.67 -2.98
CA MET A 129 -3.49 -9.35 -2.08
C MET A 129 -3.85 -9.16 -0.61
N LEU A 130 -4.37 -8.00 -0.21
CA LEU A 130 -4.85 -7.77 1.15
C LEU A 130 -6.05 -8.66 1.47
N LEU A 131 -6.99 -8.78 0.54
CA LEU A 131 -8.10 -9.73 0.63
C LEU A 131 -7.58 -11.16 0.68
N ASN A 132 -6.56 -11.49 -0.12
CA ASN A 132 -5.91 -12.81 -0.13
C ASN A 132 -5.36 -13.19 1.25
N VAL A 133 -4.68 -12.25 1.95
CA VAL A 133 -4.19 -12.48 3.32
C VAL A 133 -5.31 -12.97 4.24
N VAL A 134 -6.51 -12.39 4.15
CA VAL A 134 -7.64 -12.82 4.97
C VAL A 134 -8.25 -14.11 4.42
N PHE A 135 -8.55 -14.14 3.12
CA PHE A 135 -9.18 -15.24 2.39
C PHE A 135 -8.33 -15.62 1.17
N PRO A 136 -7.63 -16.77 1.17
CA PRO A 136 -7.88 -17.92 2.03
C PRO A 136 -6.94 -18.04 3.24
N HIS A 137 -5.82 -17.32 3.31
CA HIS A 137 -4.70 -17.65 4.21
C HIS A 137 -5.07 -17.73 5.69
N LEU A 138 -5.52 -16.62 6.27
CA LEU A 138 -5.90 -16.58 7.68
C LEU A 138 -7.13 -17.45 7.96
N LEU A 139 -8.17 -17.35 7.13
CA LEU A 139 -9.40 -18.12 7.35
C LEU A 139 -9.13 -19.63 7.36
N ALA A 140 -8.46 -20.16 6.34
CA ALA A 140 -8.18 -21.58 6.26
C ALA A 140 -7.23 -22.04 7.37
N THR A 141 -6.23 -21.21 7.72
CA THR A 141 -5.32 -21.53 8.82
C THR A 141 -6.06 -21.68 10.15
N ILE A 142 -6.99 -20.76 10.44
CA ILE A 142 -7.80 -20.77 11.66
C ILE A 142 -8.82 -21.91 11.63
N ALA A 143 -9.59 -22.05 10.54
CA ALA A 143 -10.66 -23.04 10.42
C ALA A 143 -10.13 -24.47 10.44
N MET A 144 -8.98 -24.72 9.79
CA MET A 144 -8.35 -26.03 9.74
C MET A 144 -7.40 -26.28 10.91
N ARG A 145 -7.09 -25.25 11.72
CA ARG A 145 -6.07 -25.25 12.79
C ARG A 145 -4.72 -25.80 12.32
N ARG A 146 -4.36 -25.49 11.08
CA ARG A 146 -3.17 -26.00 10.39
C ARG A 146 -2.61 -24.90 9.54
N TYR A 147 -1.29 -24.82 9.46
CA TYR A 147 -0.63 -23.87 8.58
C TYR A 147 -1.09 -24.04 7.13
N MET A 148 -1.62 -22.98 6.53
CA MET A 148 -1.83 -22.91 5.08
C MET A 148 -0.60 -22.25 4.44
N PRO A 149 0.00 -22.88 3.41
CA PRO A 149 1.04 -22.26 2.60
C PRO A 149 0.66 -20.85 2.15
N GLY A 150 1.62 -19.95 2.17
CA GLY A 150 1.46 -18.52 1.89
C GLY A 150 1.06 -17.69 3.10
N THR A 151 0.60 -18.27 4.22
CA THR A 151 0.17 -17.49 5.39
C THR A 151 1.31 -16.70 6.02
N ALA A 152 2.51 -17.30 6.17
CA ALA A 152 3.63 -16.61 6.79
C ALA A 152 4.07 -15.39 5.97
N THR A 153 4.27 -15.57 4.66
CA THR A 153 4.65 -14.46 3.77
C THR A 153 3.53 -13.45 3.58
N ALA A 154 2.27 -13.88 3.56
CA ALA A 154 1.11 -12.99 3.48
C ALA A 154 1.06 -12.03 4.68
N VAL A 155 1.23 -12.55 5.90
CA VAL A 155 1.19 -11.73 7.11
C VAL A 155 2.46 -10.89 7.27
N ALA A 156 3.64 -11.47 7.02
CA ALA A 156 4.91 -10.79 7.26
C ALA A 156 5.26 -9.73 6.19
N PHE A 157 4.84 -9.94 4.94
CA PHE A 157 5.21 -9.07 3.82
C PHE A 157 4.00 -8.45 3.12
N ASN A 158 3.06 -9.26 2.62
CA ASN A 158 1.96 -8.70 1.83
C ASN A 158 1.11 -7.73 2.64
N LEU A 159 0.72 -8.09 3.86
CA LEU A 159 -0.11 -7.24 4.72
C LEU A 159 0.53 -5.86 4.98
N PRO A 160 1.74 -5.74 5.55
CA PRO A 160 2.33 -4.42 5.81
C PRO A 160 2.59 -3.64 4.52
N VAL A 161 3.07 -4.30 3.45
CA VAL A 161 3.41 -3.61 2.20
C VAL A 161 2.18 -3.13 1.45
N THR A 162 1.11 -3.94 1.37
CA THR A 162 -0.14 -3.54 0.70
C THR A 162 -0.84 -2.42 1.45
N VAL A 163 -0.88 -2.47 2.79
CA VAL A 163 -1.43 -1.39 3.61
C VAL A 163 -0.62 -0.10 3.42
N ALA A 164 0.70 -0.16 3.49
CA ALA A 164 1.56 1.01 3.27
C ALA A 164 1.40 1.59 1.86
N LEU A 165 1.38 0.75 0.83
CA LEU A 165 1.20 1.17 -0.57
C LEU A 165 -0.15 1.86 -0.77
N LEU A 166 -1.25 1.28 -0.26
CA LEU A 166 -2.58 1.89 -0.39
C LEU A 166 -2.69 3.19 0.42
N HIS A 167 -2.15 3.21 1.63
CA HIS A 167 -2.11 4.42 2.46
C HIS A 167 -1.37 5.55 1.74
N GLN A 168 -0.19 5.27 1.17
CA GLN A 168 0.57 6.24 0.39
C GLN A 168 -0.18 6.66 -0.89
N ALA A 169 -0.80 5.72 -1.58
CA ALA A 169 -1.53 5.97 -2.82
C ALA A 169 -2.69 6.97 -2.61
N PHE A 170 -3.43 6.83 -1.51
CA PHE A 170 -4.51 7.75 -1.17
C PHE A 170 -4.01 9.04 -0.50
N GLY A 171 -3.10 8.93 0.47
CA GLY A 171 -2.59 10.07 1.24
C GLY A 171 -1.90 11.11 0.36
N GLU A 172 -1.14 10.66 -0.63
CA GLU A 172 -0.50 11.55 -1.59
C GLU A 172 -1.38 11.92 -2.77
N GLY A 173 -2.58 11.35 -2.91
CA GLY A 173 -3.44 11.52 -4.10
C GLY A 173 -2.85 10.93 -5.38
N TYR A 174 -2.10 9.83 -5.25
CA TYR A 174 -1.57 9.06 -6.39
C TYR A 174 -2.69 8.38 -7.19
N ILE A 175 -3.79 8.05 -6.48
CA ILE A 175 -5.05 7.56 -7.04
C ILE A 175 -6.24 8.34 -6.46
N SER A 176 -7.22 8.65 -7.31
CA SER A 176 -8.51 9.20 -6.90
C SER A 176 -9.38 8.12 -6.23
N PRO A 177 -9.92 8.37 -5.02
CA PRO A 177 -10.83 7.43 -4.34
C PRO A 177 -12.05 7.03 -5.18
N THR A 178 -12.66 7.98 -5.89
CA THR A 178 -13.85 7.72 -6.70
C THR A 178 -13.57 6.79 -7.87
N ARG A 179 -12.46 7.01 -8.58
CA ARG A 179 -12.04 6.14 -9.68
C ARG A 179 -11.59 4.77 -9.16
N PHE A 180 -10.90 4.75 -8.02
CA PHE A 180 -10.46 3.52 -7.39
C PHE A 180 -11.63 2.63 -6.95
N ALA A 181 -12.73 3.21 -6.48
CA ALA A 181 -13.94 2.47 -6.10
C ALA A 181 -14.52 1.61 -7.23
N LEU A 182 -14.27 1.98 -8.50
CA LEU A 182 -14.64 1.19 -9.68
C LEU A 182 -13.48 0.31 -10.17
N ALA A 183 -12.27 0.88 -10.25
CA ALA A 183 -11.12 0.18 -10.79
C ALA A 183 -10.68 -1.00 -9.91
N ALA A 184 -10.71 -0.86 -8.59
CA ALA A 184 -10.19 -1.88 -7.68
C ALA A 184 -11.05 -3.15 -7.69
N PRO A 185 -12.39 -3.10 -7.58
CA PRO A 185 -13.22 -4.29 -7.76
C PRO A 185 -13.02 -4.94 -9.13
N ALA A 186 -12.90 -4.14 -10.20
CA ALA A 186 -12.65 -4.68 -11.53
C ALA A 186 -11.32 -5.45 -11.61
N VAL A 187 -10.24 -4.93 -11.02
CA VAL A 187 -8.93 -5.60 -10.96
C VAL A 187 -8.99 -6.85 -10.10
N VAL A 188 -9.61 -6.79 -8.92
CA VAL A 188 -9.80 -7.94 -8.03
C VAL A 188 -10.55 -9.06 -8.76
N LEU A 189 -11.67 -8.73 -9.40
CA LEU A 189 -12.46 -9.68 -10.18
C LEU A 189 -11.66 -10.24 -11.36
N ALA A 190 -10.93 -9.39 -12.09
CA ALA A 190 -10.08 -9.84 -13.19
C ALA A 190 -9.01 -10.85 -12.71
N ILE A 191 -8.35 -10.59 -11.59
CA ILE A 191 -7.37 -11.51 -10.99
C ILE A 191 -8.07 -12.81 -10.58
N MET A 192 -9.17 -12.74 -9.85
CA MET A 192 -9.92 -13.93 -9.41
C MET A 192 -10.36 -14.81 -10.58
N LEU A 193 -10.90 -14.20 -11.64
CA LEU A 193 -11.34 -14.90 -12.86
C LEU A 193 -10.17 -15.41 -13.70
N SER A 194 -9.00 -14.77 -13.61
CA SER A 194 -7.80 -15.24 -14.31
C SER A 194 -7.26 -16.56 -13.76
N ILE A 195 -7.39 -16.83 -12.46
CA ILE A 195 -6.86 -18.05 -11.82
C ILE A 195 -7.36 -19.34 -12.51
N PRO A 196 -8.69 -19.59 -12.67
CA PRO A 196 -9.16 -20.80 -13.34
C PRO A 196 -8.73 -20.86 -14.81
N VAL A 197 -8.64 -19.71 -15.49
CA VAL A 197 -8.16 -19.62 -16.88
C VAL A 197 -6.69 -20.01 -16.97
N LEU A 198 -5.85 -19.47 -16.09
CA LEU A 198 -4.42 -19.78 -16.03
C LEU A 198 -4.18 -21.25 -15.70
N PHE A 199 -4.98 -21.85 -14.82
CA PHE A 199 -4.89 -23.29 -14.56
C PHE A 199 -5.28 -24.11 -15.78
N TYR A 200 -6.34 -23.72 -16.50
CA TYR A 200 -6.73 -24.36 -17.75
C TYR A 200 -5.62 -24.27 -18.80
N LEU A 201 -5.05 -23.08 -19.00
CA LEU A 201 -3.95 -22.86 -19.94
C LEU A 201 -2.69 -23.65 -19.54
N GLY A 202 -2.33 -23.64 -18.26
CA GLY A 202 -1.19 -24.40 -17.73
C GLY A 202 -1.32 -25.90 -18.00
N ARG A 203 -2.52 -26.47 -17.81
CA ARG A 203 -2.79 -27.89 -18.15
C ARG A 203 -2.70 -28.16 -19.65
N LYS A 204 -3.14 -27.22 -20.48
CA LYS A 204 -3.10 -27.37 -21.95
C LYS A 204 -1.68 -27.25 -22.50
N LEU A 205 -0.90 -26.30 -22.00
CA LEU A 205 0.49 -26.07 -22.41
C LEU A 205 1.43 -27.16 -21.91
N TRP A 206 1.15 -27.75 -20.75
CA TRP A 206 1.99 -28.78 -20.16
C TRP A 206 1.18 -30.00 -19.67
N PRO A 207 0.67 -30.85 -20.59
CA PRO A 207 -0.12 -32.02 -20.23
C PRO A 207 0.66 -32.97 -19.30
N ASP A 208 0.01 -33.46 -18.25
CA ASP A 208 0.63 -34.41 -17.33
C ASP A 208 0.68 -35.81 -17.95
N THR A 209 1.81 -36.12 -18.62
CA THR A 209 2.06 -37.38 -19.33
C THR A 209 2.00 -38.62 -18.42
N ARG A 210 2.05 -38.45 -17.09
CA ARG A 210 1.96 -39.56 -16.12
C ARG A 210 0.55 -40.15 -15.97
N LYS A 211 -0.52 -39.44 -16.35
CA LYS A 211 -1.87 -40.01 -16.35
C LYS A 211 -2.15 -40.87 -17.58
N THR A 212 -1.38 -40.71 -18.65
CA THR A 212 -1.56 -41.46 -19.90
C THR A 212 -1.01 -42.89 -19.81
N SER A 213 0.02 -43.14 -19.00
CA SER A 213 0.64 -44.48 -18.87
C SER A 213 -0.14 -45.47 -18.00
N ARG A 214 -1.13 -45.03 -17.20
CA ARG A 214 -1.98 -45.91 -16.38
C ARG A 214 -3.22 -46.44 -17.11
N ARG A 215 -3.42 -46.10 -18.39
CA ARG A 215 -4.59 -46.52 -19.19
C ARG A 215 -4.31 -47.63 -20.20
N ILE A 216 -3.15 -48.28 -20.13
CA ILE A 216 -2.89 -49.50 -20.91
C ILE A 216 -3.08 -50.70 -19.98
N PRO A 217 -4.25 -51.35 -19.97
CA PRO A 217 -4.35 -52.68 -19.37
C PRO A 217 -3.49 -53.65 -20.19
N SER A 218 -2.74 -54.50 -19.47
CA SER A 218 -2.01 -55.63 -20.05
C SER A 218 -2.97 -56.77 -20.37
#